data_AF-A0A1C6XYL8-F1
#
_entry.id   AF-A0A1C6XYL8-F1
#
_cell.length_a   1.000
_cell.length_b   1.000
_cell.length_c   1.000
_cell.angle_alpha   90.00
_cell.angle_beta   90.00
_cell.angle_gamma   90.00
#
_symmetry.space_group_name_H-M   'P 1'
#
loop_
_entity.id
_entity.type
_entity.pdbx_description
1 polymer ?
#
loop_
_entity_poly.entity_id
_entity_poly.type
_entity_poly.pdbx_seq_one_letter_code
_entity_poly.pdbx_strand_id
1 'polypeptide(L)'
;MENNKKNNQKQNSIDETEFPNSKVLLVSVKRTRRFLERTARELLAGGTRYIILSGLGDALPLCVQLQASLQSKNAATVVKIETSYSYFNTNYSYTPGLKIYMEKHPDFKGSRISPGYVSFCDKPDKFTPIFDESPGEYMCSVNAGDNNLHVGGEGINGAFSELLSSHGHEVDNYESLFKDLLSKAVKENTDKPDDEVKSVLYESVEKKYPDVKLALCRVRNSLKKGSDYTTGSVFIVTFKKKFPHKKEKNMGMVYVVGPKGKNFSSVEDFLDAVHETAENLMTALCDYNGLVKREEIKHVRMNTCRICLFSGQAFKHSNASKLDVAKSILNGLAVGYRHGPSPRLNFAYDENVFKDAWIETTGLQVFNHNEKEQ
;
A
#
# COMPACT_ATOMS: atom_id res chain seq x y z
N MET A 1 50.44 -21.56 6.50
CA MET A 1 49.80 -20.25 6.27
C MET A 1 48.30 -20.46 6.12
N GLU A 2 47.63 -20.78 7.22
CA GLU A 2 46.18 -20.86 7.33
C GLU A 2 45.75 -19.75 8.28
N ASN A 3 45.23 -18.63 7.75
CA ASN A 3 44.42 -17.67 8.51
C ASN A 3 44.01 -16.48 7.64
N ASN A 4 43.05 -16.66 6.71
CA ASN A 4 42.34 -15.51 6.15
C ASN A 4 40.94 -15.79 5.56
N LYS A 5 40.48 -17.05 5.51
CA LYS A 5 39.11 -17.36 5.05
C LYS A 5 38.00 -16.89 6.01
N LYS A 6 38.31 -16.57 7.28
CA LYS A 6 37.32 -16.19 8.31
C LYS A 6 36.92 -14.70 8.33
N ASN A 7 37.61 -13.80 7.61
CA ASN A 7 37.43 -12.35 7.80
C ASN A 7 36.37 -11.66 6.92
N ASN A 8 35.92 -12.26 5.82
CA ASN A 8 34.94 -11.58 4.94
C ASN A 8 33.49 -11.66 5.45
N GLN A 9 33.15 -12.62 6.32
CA GLN A 9 31.79 -12.70 6.91
C GLN A 9 31.57 -11.69 8.04
N LYS A 10 32.62 -11.30 8.79
CA LYS A 10 32.53 -10.28 9.85
C LYS A 10 32.47 -8.83 9.33
N GLN A 11 32.91 -8.55 8.11
CA GLN A 11 32.92 -7.17 7.58
C GLN A 11 31.54 -6.63 7.21
N ASN A 12 30.50 -7.47 7.17
CA ASN A 12 29.14 -7.05 6.82
C ASN A 12 28.11 -7.22 7.95
N SER A 13 28.50 -7.70 9.13
CA SER A 13 27.61 -7.68 10.30
C SER A 13 27.51 -6.26 10.83
N ILE A 14 26.31 -5.69 10.77
CA ILE A 14 25.99 -4.45 11.46
C ILE A 14 25.86 -4.79 12.94
N ASP A 15 26.44 -3.96 13.81
CA ASP A 15 26.18 -4.07 15.23
C ASP A 15 24.75 -3.58 15.52
N GLU A 16 23.83 -4.52 15.73
CA GLU A 16 22.43 -4.21 16.07
C GLU A 16 22.29 -3.53 17.43
N THR A 17 23.32 -3.61 18.30
CA THR A 17 23.34 -2.90 19.58
C THR A 17 23.72 -1.43 19.40
N GLU A 18 24.61 -1.11 18.45
CA GLU A 18 25.01 0.26 18.14
C GLU A 18 23.99 0.97 17.23
N PHE A 19 23.40 0.24 16.26
CA PHE A 19 22.45 0.79 15.27
C PHE A 19 21.16 -0.04 15.18
N PRO A 20 20.27 0.06 16.19
CA PRO A 20 19.03 -0.70 16.23
C PRO A 20 18.07 -0.28 15.10
N ASN A 21 17.34 -1.25 14.52
CA ASN A 21 16.42 -1.02 13.40
C ASN A 21 17.10 -0.28 12.22
N SER A 22 18.28 -0.79 11.86
CA SER A 22 19.05 -0.29 10.72
C SER A 22 18.73 -1.05 9.43
N LYS A 23 18.88 -0.37 8.29
CA LYS A 23 18.82 -0.99 6.95
C LYS A 23 20.03 -0.58 6.12
N VAL A 24 20.65 -1.55 5.46
CA VAL A 24 21.73 -1.29 4.50
C VAL A 24 21.16 -1.02 3.13
N LEU A 25 21.51 0.13 2.55
CA LEU A 25 21.28 0.43 1.15
C LEU A 25 22.58 0.22 0.37
N LEU A 26 22.62 -0.86 -0.40
CA LEU A 26 23.75 -1.15 -1.29
C LEU A 26 23.73 -0.18 -2.48
N VAL A 27 24.71 0.69 -2.53
CA VAL A 27 24.88 1.70 -3.58
C VAL A 27 25.69 1.10 -4.72
N SER A 28 25.14 1.16 -5.93
CA SER A 28 25.77 0.70 -7.15
C SER A 28 25.48 1.67 -8.28
N VAL A 29 26.48 1.89 -9.15
CA VAL A 29 26.37 2.73 -10.35
C VAL A 29 25.29 2.26 -11.34
N LYS A 30 24.80 1.02 -11.20
CA LYS A 30 23.68 0.47 -12.00
C LYS A 30 22.32 1.09 -11.66
N ARG A 31 22.22 1.83 -10.56
CA ARG A 31 20.99 2.50 -10.12
C ARG A 31 21.18 4.01 -10.13
N THR A 32 20.15 4.73 -10.57
CA THR A 32 20.21 6.19 -10.60
C THR A 32 20.20 6.75 -9.17
N ARG A 33 20.83 7.91 -8.97
CA ARG A 33 20.80 8.64 -7.69
C ARG A 33 19.37 8.85 -7.19
N ARG A 34 18.46 9.26 -8.09
CA ARG A 34 17.04 9.50 -7.77
C ARG A 34 16.33 8.25 -7.25
N PHE A 35 16.66 7.07 -7.80
CA PHE A 35 16.13 5.80 -7.31
C PHE A 35 16.61 5.52 -5.88
N LEU A 36 17.92 5.60 -5.64
CA LEU A 36 18.50 5.32 -4.33
C LEU A 36 18.03 6.30 -3.26
N GLU A 37 17.96 7.58 -3.59
CA GLU A 37 17.44 8.63 -2.70
C GLU A 37 15.98 8.39 -2.33
N ARG A 38 15.15 8.04 -3.32
CA ARG A 38 13.74 7.70 -3.06
C ARG A 38 13.64 6.49 -2.14
N THR A 39 14.37 5.40 -2.44
CA THR A 39 14.37 4.19 -1.61
C THR A 39 14.84 4.48 -0.19
N ALA A 40 15.88 5.29 -0.01
CA ALA A 40 16.35 5.71 1.31
C ALA A 40 15.24 6.43 2.10
N ARG A 41 14.57 7.40 1.49
CA ARG A 41 13.47 8.15 2.11
C ARG A 41 12.27 7.27 2.42
N GLU A 42 11.92 6.33 1.54
CA GLU A 42 10.84 5.35 1.77
C GLU A 42 11.15 4.44 2.97
N LEU A 43 12.40 4.00 3.14
CA LEU A 43 12.82 3.21 4.29
C LEU A 43 12.73 4.01 5.60
N LEU A 44 13.23 5.25 5.61
CA LEU A 44 13.16 6.16 6.76
C LEU A 44 11.70 6.52 7.12
N ALA A 45 10.85 6.75 6.12
CA ALA A 45 9.43 6.98 6.31
C ALA A 45 8.72 5.74 6.86
N GLY A 46 9.16 4.54 6.47
CA GLY A 46 8.67 3.27 6.99
C GLY A 46 9.21 2.85 8.35
N GLY A 47 9.73 3.78 9.13
CA GLY A 47 10.16 3.55 10.50
C GLY A 47 11.60 3.08 10.66
N THR A 48 12.39 2.96 9.58
CA THR A 48 13.84 2.68 9.71
C THR A 48 14.51 3.82 10.48
N ARG A 49 15.20 3.51 11.57
CA ARG A 49 15.89 4.52 12.39
C ARG A 49 17.24 4.90 11.81
N TYR A 50 18.02 3.92 11.37
CA TYR A 50 19.34 4.15 10.77
C TYR A 50 19.39 3.59 9.35
N ILE A 51 19.83 4.39 8.40
CA ILE A 51 20.15 3.93 7.05
C ILE A 51 21.67 3.91 6.85
N ILE A 52 22.17 2.80 6.34
CA ILE A 52 23.60 2.59 6.11
C ILE A 52 23.84 2.56 4.61
N LEU A 53 24.44 3.63 4.08
CA LEU A 53 24.81 3.71 2.66
C LEU A 53 26.12 2.96 2.47
N SER A 54 26.10 1.85 1.72
CA SER A 54 27.26 0.99 1.54
C SER A 54 27.63 0.89 0.06
N GLY A 55 28.82 1.35 -0.30
CA GLY A 55 29.35 1.33 -1.67
C GLY A 55 30.78 0.80 -1.72
N LEU A 56 31.16 0.25 -2.88
CA LEU A 56 32.50 -0.25 -3.17
C LEU A 56 33.03 0.39 -4.46
N GLY A 57 34.34 0.61 -4.54
CA GLY A 57 35.04 1.08 -5.74
C GLY A 57 34.46 2.36 -6.34
N ASP A 58 33.94 2.26 -7.55
CA ASP A 58 33.37 3.35 -8.35
C ASP A 58 32.04 3.90 -7.80
N ALA A 59 31.38 3.18 -6.87
CA ALA A 59 30.13 3.61 -6.25
C ALA A 59 30.34 4.60 -5.10
N LEU A 60 31.57 4.81 -4.63
CA LEU A 60 31.89 5.70 -3.49
C LEU A 60 31.40 7.14 -3.69
N PRO A 61 31.66 7.81 -4.83
CA PRO A 61 31.14 9.16 -5.06
C PRO A 61 29.61 9.24 -4.99
N LEU A 62 28.92 8.18 -5.44
CA LEU A 62 27.45 8.11 -5.38
C LEU A 62 26.94 8.00 -3.94
N CYS A 63 27.65 7.28 -3.05
CA CYS A 63 27.34 7.26 -1.61
C CYS A 63 27.42 8.65 -1.00
N VAL A 64 28.49 9.40 -1.29
CA VAL A 64 28.69 10.77 -0.76
C VAL A 64 27.63 11.73 -1.31
N GLN A 65 27.32 11.65 -2.61
CA GLN A 65 26.23 12.44 -3.20
C GLN A 65 24.87 12.12 -2.57
N LEU A 66 24.60 10.84 -2.31
CA LEU A 66 23.37 10.38 -1.68
C LEU A 66 23.27 10.87 -0.23
N GLN A 67 24.35 10.79 0.54
CA GLN A 67 24.47 11.37 1.87
C GLN A 67 24.13 12.87 1.86
N ALA A 68 24.80 13.66 1.02
CA ALA A 68 24.59 15.09 0.92
C ALA A 68 23.13 15.42 0.57
N SER A 69 22.53 14.65 -0.35
CA SER A 69 21.12 14.81 -0.72
C SER A 69 20.17 14.53 0.45
N LEU A 70 20.40 13.48 1.22
CA LEU A 70 19.56 13.14 2.38
C LEU A 70 19.67 14.18 3.50
N GLN A 71 20.87 14.71 3.75
CA GLN A 71 21.08 15.78 4.72
C GLN A 71 20.41 17.09 4.28
N SER A 72 20.59 17.50 3.01
CA SER A 72 20.00 18.75 2.49
C SER A 72 18.47 18.79 2.52
N LYS A 73 17.81 17.62 2.61
CA LYS A 73 16.36 17.47 2.68
C LYS A 73 15.86 17.18 4.09
N ASN A 74 16.73 17.32 5.10
CA ASN A 74 16.46 16.97 6.49
C ASN A 74 15.86 15.56 6.62
N ALA A 75 16.33 14.59 5.81
CA ALA A 75 15.85 13.22 5.86
C ALA A 75 16.61 12.40 6.89
N ALA A 76 17.92 12.60 6.96
CA ALA A 76 18.80 11.90 7.89
C ALA A 76 20.07 12.70 8.17
N THR A 77 20.66 12.49 9.35
CA THR A 77 21.92 13.08 9.80
C THR A 77 23.00 12.02 9.89
N VAL A 78 24.22 12.33 9.42
CA VAL A 78 25.35 11.40 9.52
C VAL A 78 25.75 11.25 10.98
N VAL A 79 25.91 9.99 11.43
CA VAL A 79 26.37 9.66 12.78
C VAL A 79 27.70 8.91 12.78
N LYS A 80 28.05 8.22 11.70
CA LYS A 80 29.32 7.50 11.56
C LYS A 80 29.70 7.33 10.09
N ILE A 81 30.99 7.40 9.78
CA ILE A 81 31.53 7.08 8.45
C ILE A 81 32.66 6.07 8.65
N GLU A 82 32.61 4.96 7.93
CA GLU A 82 33.64 3.94 7.93
C GLU A 82 34.16 3.73 6.52
N THR A 83 35.47 3.68 6.36
CA THR A 83 36.13 3.27 5.12
C THR A 83 36.82 1.94 5.33
N SER A 84 36.75 1.06 4.34
CA SER A 84 37.38 -0.25 4.39
C SER A 84 38.17 -0.53 3.12
N TYR A 85 39.01 -1.57 3.17
CA TYR A 85 39.73 -2.09 2.03
C TYR A 85 39.45 -3.58 1.95
N SER A 86 38.57 -3.99 1.03
CA SER A 86 38.11 -5.37 0.91
C SER A 86 38.92 -6.12 -0.14
N TYR A 87 39.49 -7.25 0.25
CA TYR A 87 40.28 -8.11 -0.64
C TYR A 87 39.38 -9.06 -1.43
N PHE A 88 39.43 -8.98 -2.76
CA PHE A 88 38.68 -9.86 -3.66
C PHE A 88 39.63 -10.86 -4.31
N ASN A 89 39.47 -12.14 -3.93
CA ASN A 89 40.39 -13.22 -4.26
C ASN A 89 40.42 -13.58 -5.76
N THR A 90 39.40 -13.15 -6.52
CA THR A 90 39.29 -13.45 -7.96
C THR A 90 40.30 -12.68 -8.81
N ASN A 91 40.74 -11.50 -8.37
CA ASN A 91 41.62 -10.62 -9.14
C ASN A 91 42.89 -10.19 -8.37
N TYR A 92 43.16 -10.77 -7.19
CA TYR A 92 44.22 -10.31 -6.27
C TYR A 92 44.20 -8.79 -6.03
N SER A 93 43.02 -8.19 -6.08
CA SER A 93 42.82 -6.75 -6.02
C SER A 93 42.08 -6.37 -4.76
N TYR A 94 42.52 -5.30 -4.14
CA TYR A 94 41.75 -4.66 -3.08
C TYR A 94 40.80 -3.64 -3.68
N THR A 95 39.59 -3.60 -3.15
CA THR A 95 38.58 -2.60 -3.53
C THR A 95 38.25 -1.74 -2.31
N PRO A 96 38.34 -0.39 -2.44
CA PRO A 96 37.94 0.49 -1.35
C PRO A 96 36.44 0.38 -1.11
N GLY A 97 36.04 0.44 0.16
CA GLY A 97 34.67 0.44 0.60
C GLY A 97 34.36 1.65 1.47
N LEU A 98 33.10 2.08 1.43
CA LEU A 98 32.57 3.18 2.23
C LEU A 98 31.21 2.79 2.79
N LYS A 99 31.07 2.94 4.10
CA LYS A 99 29.79 2.86 4.81
C LYS A 99 29.51 4.20 5.49
N ILE A 100 28.35 4.78 5.23
CA ILE A 100 27.89 6.01 5.89
C ILE A 100 26.63 5.67 6.67
N TYR A 101 26.69 5.79 7.99
CA TYR A 101 25.59 5.55 8.90
C TYR A 101 24.87 6.87 9.11
N MET A 102 23.58 6.88 8.81
CA MET A 102 22.74 8.07 8.95
C MET A 102 21.52 7.76 9.81
N GLU A 103 21.29 8.56 10.84
CA GLU A 103 20.09 8.50 11.68
C GLU A 103 18.97 9.33 11.06
N LYS A 104 17.73 8.83 11.09
CA LYS A 104 16.54 9.56 10.67
C LYS A 104 16.47 10.91 11.39
N HIS A 105 16.29 11.99 10.64
CA HIS A 105 16.10 13.31 11.24
C HIS A 105 14.74 13.34 11.99
N PRO A 106 14.65 13.90 13.21
CA PRO A 106 13.41 13.91 14.00
C PRO A 106 12.21 14.52 13.25
N ASP A 107 12.45 15.60 12.51
CA ASP A 107 11.41 16.28 11.73
C ASP A 107 11.08 15.60 10.39
N PHE A 108 11.80 14.53 10.02
CA PHE A 108 11.52 13.81 8.78
C PHE A 108 10.25 12.96 8.92
N LYS A 109 9.17 13.44 8.34
CA LYS A 109 7.94 12.67 8.14
C LYS A 109 8.06 11.76 6.92
N GLY A 110 8.01 12.35 5.73
CA GLY A 110 8.09 11.63 4.46
C GLY A 110 6.91 10.70 4.22
N SER A 111 6.96 9.91 3.15
CA SER A 111 5.96 8.87 2.88
C SER A 111 6.62 7.67 2.22
N ARG A 112 6.15 6.47 2.56
CA ARG A 112 6.50 5.25 1.80
C ARG A 112 5.83 5.23 0.43
N ILE A 113 4.71 5.93 0.30
CA ILE A 113 4.00 6.08 -0.97
C ILE A 113 4.58 7.32 -1.66
N SER A 114 5.11 7.13 -2.87
CA SER A 114 5.60 8.26 -3.66
C SER A 114 4.47 9.27 -3.94
N PRO A 115 4.69 10.59 -3.83
CA PRO A 115 3.67 11.60 -4.13
C PRO A 115 3.05 11.46 -5.52
N GLY A 116 3.84 11.07 -6.53
CA GLY A 116 3.33 10.82 -7.89
C GLY A 116 2.46 9.56 -8.04
N TYR A 117 2.25 8.80 -6.96
CA TYR A 117 1.31 7.67 -6.90
C TYR A 117 0.02 8.03 -6.16
N VAL A 118 -0.13 9.27 -5.72
CA VAL A 118 -1.30 9.73 -4.98
C VAL A 118 -1.94 10.91 -5.71
N SER A 119 -3.27 10.90 -5.75
CA SER A 119 -4.09 11.98 -6.28
C SER A 119 -5.33 12.13 -5.41
N PHE A 120 -5.91 13.32 -5.37
CA PHE A 120 -7.11 13.62 -4.59
C PHE A 120 -8.15 14.19 -5.55
N CYS A 121 -9.38 13.70 -5.47
CA CYS A 121 -10.48 14.27 -6.25
C CYS A 121 -10.79 15.68 -5.75
N ASP A 122 -11.04 16.58 -6.70
CA ASP A 122 -11.57 17.91 -6.40
C ASP A 122 -12.98 17.83 -5.81
N LYS A 123 -13.41 18.93 -5.19
CA LYS A 123 -14.77 19.04 -4.64
C LYS A 123 -15.80 18.86 -5.77
N PRO A 124 -16.66 17.83 -5.70
CA PRO A 124 -17.72 17.61 -6.66
C PRO A 124 -18.98 18.41 -6.29
N ASP A 125 -19.97 18.48 -7.19
CA ASP A 125 -21.27 19.10 -6.90
C ASP A 125 -22.06 18.35 -5.81
N LYS A 126 -21.93 17.02 -5.76
CA LYS A 126 -22.59 16.16 -4.77
C LYS A 126 -21.59 15.22 -4.11
N PHE A 127 -21.26 14.13 -4.79
CA PHE A 127 -20.32 13.12 -4.35
C PHE A 127 -19.33 12.82 -5.47
N THR A 128 -18.13 12.37 -5.11
CA THR A 128 -17.17 11.91 -6.12
C THR A 128 -17.79 10.71 -6.85
N PRO A 129 -17.85 10.73 -8.19
CA PRO A 129 -18.36 9.60 -8.95
C PRO A 129 -17.63 8.30 -8.58
N ILE A 130 -18.33 7.17 -8.55
CA ILE A 130 -17.70 5.88 -8.26
C ILE A 130 -16.68 5.53 -9.35
N PHE A 131 -17.06 5.76 -10.61
CA PHE A 131 -16.23 5.58 -11.79
C PHE A 131 -16.29 6.83 -12.66
N ASP A 132 -15.27 7.01 -13.49
CA ASP A 132 -15.24 8.11 -14.44
C ASP A 132 -16.02 7.74 -15.71
N GLU A 133 -16.66 8.70 -16.35
CA GLU A 133 -17.38 8.47 -17.61
C GLU A 133 -16.42 8.24 -18.79
N SER A 134 -15.21 8.80 -18.71
CA SER A 134 -14.15 8.69 -19.70
C SER A 134 -12.81 8.35 -19.05
N PRO A 135 -12.67 7.14 -18.47
CA PRO A 135 -11.47 6.76 -17.74
C PRO A 135 -10.24 6.69 -18.68
N GLY A 136 -9.15 7.35 -18.27
CA GLY A 136 -7.88 7.32 -18.99
C GLY A 136 -7.15 5.97 -18.88
N GLU A 137 -7.45 5.19 -17.85
CA GLU A 137 -6.75 3.96 -17.48
C GLU A 137 -7.66 2.97 -16.76
N TYR A 138 -7.17 1.74 -16.54
CA TYR A 138 -7.93 0.72 -15.83
C TYR A 138 -8.02 1.06 -14.34
N MET A 139 -9.24 1.31 -13.86
CA MET A 139 -9.53 1.70 -12.50
C MET A 139 -10.51 0.77 -11.79
N CYS A 140 -10.26 0.55 -10.50
CA CYS A 140 -11.27 0.07 -9.57
C CYS A 140 -11.65 1.16 -8.58
N SER A 141 -12.79 0.99 -7.92
CA SER A 141 -13.24 1.89 -6.86
C SER A 141 -13.62 1.10 -5.61
N VAL A 142 -13.30 1.65 -4.44
CA VAL A 142 -13.54 1.02 -3.15
C VAL A 142 -14.99 1.22 -2.73
N ASN A 143 -15.69 0.12 -2.55
CA ASN A 143 -16.98 0.04 -1.90
C ASN A 143 -16.78 -0.20 -0.39
N ALA A 144 -17.23 0.72 0.45
CA ALA A 144 -17.22 0.56 1.90
C ALA A 144 -18.41 -0.33 2.31
N GLY A 145 -18.11 -1.62 2.44
CA GLY A 145 -19.06 -2.67 2.72
C GLY A 145 -19.35 -2.90 4.21
N ASP A 146 -20.15 -3.92 4.49
CA ASP A 146 -20.55 -4.30 5.84
C ASP A 146 -20.39 -5.82 6.08
N ASN A 147 -20.51 -6.23 7.35
CA ASN A 147 -20.30 -7.62 7.79
C ASN A 147 -21.29 -8.63 7.17
N ASN A 148 -22.43 -8.21 6.62
CA ASN A 148 -23.35 -9.11 5.91
C ASN A 148 -22.87 -9.42 4.47
N LEU A 149 -21.83 -8.71 3.99
CA LEU A 149 -21.18 -8.92 2.70
C LEU A 149 -22.11 -8.69 1.50
N HIS A 150 -23.13 -7.86 1.62
CA HIS A 150 -24.03 -7.53 0.52
C HIS A 150 -23.62 -6.22 -0.17
N VAL A 151 -24.02 -6.05 -1.44
CA VAL A 151 -23.83 -4.80 -2.20
C VAL A 151 -25.16 -4.06 -2.27
N GLY A 152 -25.38 -3.12 -1.36
CA GLY A 152 -26.68 -2.47 -1.16
C GLY A 152 -26.72 -1.54 0.04
N GLY A 153 -27.94 -1.22 0.48
CA GLY A 153 -28.17 -0.35 1.64
C GLY A 153 -27.95 1.13 1.31
N GLU A 154 -27.29 1.84 2.22
CA GLU A 154 -27.09 3.30 2.14
C GLU A 154 -25.64 3.68 1.81
N GLY A 155 -25.41 4.98 1.63
CA GLY A 155 -24.07 5.54 1.40
C GLY A 155 -23.43 5.01 0.13
N ILE A 156 -22.11 4.79 0.16
CA ILE A 156 -21.37 4.33 -1.02
C ILE A 156 -21.77 2.91 -1.44
N ASN A 157 -22.12 2.02 -0.49
CA ASN A 157 -22.54 0.66 -0.82
C ASN A 157 -23.88 0.63 -1.56
N GLY A 158 -24.83 1.47 -1.14
CA GLY A 158 -26.06 1.72 -1.86
C GLY A 158 -25.81 2.29 -3.26
N ALA A 159 -24.94 3.29 -3.38
CA ALA A 159 -24.59 3.89 -4.66
C ALA A 159 -23.92 2.89 -5.63
N PHE A 160 -23.10 1.95 -5.13
CA PHE A 160 -22.58 0.84 -5.94
C PHE A 160 -23.69 -0.08 -6.42
N SER A 161 -24.65 -0.41 -5.55
CA SER A 161 -25.79 -1.25 -5.90
C SER A 161 -26.62 -0.61 -7.02
N GLU A 162 -27.05 0.63 -6.84
CA GLU A 162 -27.80 1.39 -7.86
C GLU A 162 -27.04 1.47 -9.20
N LEU A 163 -25.75 1.82 -9.14
CA LEU A 163 -24.93 1.93 -10.34
C LEU A 163 -24.80 0.58 -11.06
N LEU A 164 -24.45 -0.49 -10.36
CA LEU A 164 -24.24 -1.80 -10.96
C LEU A 164 -25.56 -2.38 -11.49
N SER A 165 -26.67 -2.24 -10.76
CA SER A 165 -28.00 -2.64 -11.20
C SER A 165 -28.44 -1.87 -12.44
N SER A 166 -28.18 -0.56 -12.52
CA SER A 166 -28.49 0.23 -13.73
C SER A 166 -27.70 -0.21 -14.98
N HIS A 167 -26.58 -0.90 -14.79
CA HIS A 167 -25.79 -1.53 -15.86
C HIS A 167 -26.13 -3.01 -16.05
N GLY A 168 -27.14 -3.51 -15.33
CA GLY A 168 -27.70 -4.86 -15.46
C GLY A 168 -26.99 -5.92 -14.65
N HIS A 169 -26.15 -5.58 -13.66
CA HIS A 169 -25.58 -6.57 -12.75
C HIS A 169 -26.65 -7.14 -11.82
N GLU A 170 -26.57 -8.44 -11.54
CA GLU A 170 -27.34 -9.09 -10.48
C GLU A 170 -26.64 -8.89 -9.14
N VAL A 171 -26.93 -7.76 -8.48
CA VAL A 171 -26.19 -7.31 -7.28
C VAL A 171 -26.30 -8.26 -6.10
N ASP A 172 -27.43 -8.97 -5.95
CA ASP A 172 -27.65 -9.94 -4.86
C ASP A 172 -26.68 -11.12 -4.92
N ASN A 173 -26.17 -11.45 -6.11
CA ASN A 173 -25.21 -12.53 -6.28
C ASN A 173 -23.84 -12.21 -5.64
N TYR A 174 -23.51 -10.92 -5.42
CA TYR A 174 -22.25 -10.55 -4.77
C TYR A 174 -22.18 -11.05 -3.33
N GLU A 175 -23.31 -11.13 -2.63
CA GLU A 175 -23.34 -11.66 -1.25
C GLU A 175 -22.92 -13.12 -1.20
N SER A 176 -23.50 -13.97 -2.07
CA SER A 176 -23.08 -15.37 -2.18
C SER A 176 -21.61 -15.48 -2.61
N LEU A 177 -21.16 -14.66 -3.55
CA LEU A 177 -19.77 -14.67 -4.01
C LEU A 177 -18.80 -14.34 -2.87
N PHE A 178 -19.08 -13.29 -2.09
CA PHE A 178 -18.23 -12.87 -0.99
C PHE A 178 -18.24 -13.88 0.16
N LYS A 179 -19.39 -14.47 0.49
CA LYS A 179 -19.47 -15.55 1.50
C LYS A 179 -18.68 -16.79 1.09
N ASP A 180 -18.79 -17.23 -0.17
CA ASP A 180 -18.04 -18.37 -0.70
C ASP A 180 -16.53 -18.09 -0.65
N LEU A 181 -16.13 -16.90 -1.11
CA LEU A 181 -14.73 -16.53 -1.21
C LEU A 181 -14.09 -16.25 0.15
N LEU A 182 -14.82 -15.65 1.09
CA LEU A 182 -14.40 -15.51 2.47
C LEU A 182 -14.19 -16.88 3.12
N SER A 183 -15.14 -17.81 2.96
CA SER A 183 -15.01 -19.17 3.50
C SER A 183 -13.76 -19.88 2.97
N LYS A 184 -13.45 -19.73 1.67
CA LYS A 184 -12.22 -20.24 1.07
C LYS A 184 -10.98 -19.56 1.66
N ALA A 185 -10.99 -18.23 1.75
CA ALA A 185 -9.88 -17.44 2.27
C ALA A 185 -9.57 -17.75 3.74
N VAL A 186 -10.61 -17.93 4.57
CA VAL A 186 -10.47 -18.38 5.96
C VAL A 186 -9.82 -19.76 5.97
N LYS A 187 -10.40 -20.76 5.29
CA LYS A 187 -9.85 -22.13 5.28
C LYS A 187 -8.36 -22.20 4.90
N GLU A 188 -7.92 -21.38 3.95
CA GLU A 188 -6.51 -21.36 3.50
C GLU A 188 -5.58 -20.53 4.40
N ASN A 189 -6.11 -19.63 5.22
CA ASN A 189 -5.32 -18.70 6.04
C ASN A 189 -5.62 -18.78 7.54
N THR A 190 -6.45 -19.74 7.98
CA THR A 190 -6.70 -20.00 9.40
C THR A 190 -5.37 -20.18 10.14
N ASP A 191 -5.25 -19.52 11.29
CA ASP A 191 -4.11 -19.57 12.20
C ASP A 191 -2.76 -19.05 11.66
N LYS A 192 -2.74 -18.47 10.45
CA LYS A 192 -1.56 -17.78 9.95
C LYS A 192 -1.42 -16.39 10.58
N PRO A 193 -0.19 -15.93 10.89
CA PRO A 193 0.03 -14.53 11.19
C PRO A 193 -0.25 -13.66 9.94
N ASP A 194 -0.59 -12.39 10.13
CA ASP A 194 -1.10 -11.53 9.06
C ASP A 194 -0.11 -11.27 7.91
N ASP A 195 1.19 -11.34 8.19
CA ASP A 195 2.27 -11.21 7.22
C ASP A 195 2.39 -12.44 6.31
N GLU A 196 1.90 -13.60 6.75
CA GLU A 196 1.83 -14.85 5.98
C GLU A 196 0.50 -15.09 5.28
N VAL A 197 -0.55 -14.33 5.63
CA VAL A 197 -1.86 -14.41 4.95
C VAL A 197 -1.65 -14.16 3.45
N LYS A 198 -2.30 -14.96 2.61
CA LYS A 198 -2.28 -14.81 1.15
C LYS A 198 -3.66 -14.50 0.62
N SER A 199 -3.70 -13.69 -0.43
CA SER A 199 -4.91 -13.48 -1.23
C SER A 199 -5.34 -14.77 -1.92
N VAL A 200 -6.63 -15.08 -1.88
CA VAL A 200 -7.23 -16.29 -2.42
C VAL A 200 -8.12 -15.97 -3.61
N LEU A 201 -7.96 -16.71 -4.70
CA LEU A 201 -8.74 -16.57 -5.93
C LEU A 201 -9.97 -17.47 -5.93
N TYR A 202 -11.06 -16.96 -6.50
CA TYR A 202 -12.20 -17.79 -6.87
C TYR A 202 -11.92 -18.47 -8.22
N GLU A 203 -11.72 -19.79 -8.21
CA GLU A 203 -11.46 -20.57 -9.42
C GLU A 203 -12.71 -20.66 -10.30
N SER A 204 -12.56 -20.40 -11.61
CA SER A 204 -13.68 -20.48 -12.57
C SER A 204 -14.91 -19.66 -12.18
N VAL A 205 -14.71 -18.47 -11.58
CA VAL A 205 -15.79 -17.60 -11.06
C VAL A 205 -16.90 -17.35 -12.08
N GLU A 206 -16.55 -17.23 -13.36
CA GLU A 206 -17.47 -16.99 -14.47
C GLU A 206 -18.50 -18.12 -14.71
N LYS A 207 -18.26 -19.33 -14.19
CA LYS A 207 -19.23 -20.44 -14.29
C LYS A 207 -20.45 -20.22 -13.40
N LYS A 208 -20.24 -19.64 -12.20
CA LYS A 208 -21.30 -19.35 -11.22
C LYS A 208 -21.77 -17.90 -11.30
N TYR A 209 -20.86 -16.98 -11.65
CA TYR A 209 -21.09 -15.54 -11.70
C TYR A 209 -20.68 -14.99 -13.08
N PRO A 210 -21.55 -15.06 -14.10
CA PRO A 210 -21.18 -14.82 -15.50
C PRO A 210 -20.80 -13.36 -15.84
N ASP A 211 -21.11 -12.41 -14.96
CA ASP A 211 -20.73 -11.00 -15.09
C ASP A 211 -19.38 -10.68 -14.44
N VAL A 212 -18.82 -11.63 -13.67
CA VAL A 212 -17.54 -11.49 -12.97
C VAL A 212 -16.45 -12.21 -13.75
N LYS A 213 -15.34 -11.50 -14.00
CA LYS A 213 -14.16 -12.04 -14.69
C LYS A 213 -13.18 -12.67 -13.72
N LEU A 214 -12.97 -12.03 -12.58
CA LEU A 214 -12.07 -12.50 -11.53
C LEU A 214 -12.57 -11.97 -10.18
N ALA A 215 -12.49 -12.82 -9.15
CA ALA A 215 -12.72 -12.44 -7.77
C ALA A 215 -11.57 -12.95 -6.89
N LEU A 216 -11.12 -12.10 -5.96
CA LEU A 216 -10.05 -12.37 -5.00
C LEU A 216 -10.49 -11.90 -3.60
N CYS A 217 -10.12 -12.61 -2.54
CA CYS A 217 -10.31 -12.17 -1.16
C CYS A 217 -9.01 -12.27 -0.36
N ARG A 218 -8.80 -11.31 0.53
CA ARG A 218 -7.76 -11.34 1.55
C ARG A 218 -8.38 -11.01 2.91
N VAL A 219 -8.21 -11.91 3.89
CA VAL A 219 -8.68 -11.72 5.27
C VAL A 219 -7.66 -10.95 6.10
N ARG A 220 -8.07 -10.47 7.28
CA ARG A 220 -7.17 -9.91 8.31
C ARG A 220 -7.42 -10.66 9.62
N ASN A 221 -6.49 -11.50 10.04
CA ASN A 221 -6.68 -12.42 11.16
C ASN A 221 -6.63 -11.69 12.51
N SER A 222 -5.85 -10.62 12.64
CA SER A 222 -5.83 -9.75 13.83
C SER A 222 -7.19 -9.14 14.17
N LEU A 223 -8.04 -8.90 13.16
CA LEU A 223 -9.36 -8.27 13.33
C LEU A 223 -10.51 -9.26 13.51
N LYS A 224 -10.24 -10.57 13.55
CA LYS A 224 -11.28 -11.59 13.71
C LYS A 224 -11.95 -11.48 15.07
N LYS A 225 -13.27 -11.70 15.11
CA LYS A 225 -14.05 -11.76 16.35
C LYS A 225 -14.68 -13.15 16.49
N GLY A 226 -14.06 -13.99 17.31
CA GLY A 226 -14.45 -15.41 17.40
C GLY A 226 -14.25 -16.12 16.07
N SER A 227 -15.34 -16.61 15.47
CA SER A 227 -15.35 -17.23 14.14
C SER A 227 -15.66 -16.26 12.99
N ASP A 228 -15.89 -14.98 13.28
CA ASP A 228 -16.16 -13.95 12.27
C ASP A 228 -14.87 -13.32 11.75
N TYR A 229 -14.59 -13.53 10.46
CA TYR A 229 -13.44 -12.99 9.72
C TYR A 229 -13.83 -11.86 8.75
N THR A 230 -15.05 -11.32 8.85
CA THR A 230 -15.54 -10.31 7.91
C THR A 230 -14.83 -8.97 8.09
N THR A 231 -14.65 -8.49 9.32
CA THR A 231 -14.02 -7.18 9.57
C THR A 231 -12.57 -7.18 9.08
N GLY A 232 -12.21 -6.17 8.28
CA GLY A 232 -10.88 -6.05 7.67
C GLY A 232 -10.68 -6.90 6.41
N SER A 233 -11.64 -7.75 6.04
CA SER A 233 -11.57 -8.49 4.79
C SER A 233 -11.75 -7.58 3.58
N VAL A 234 -11.01 -7.91 2.52
CA VAL A 234 -10.97 -7.14 1.27
C VAL A 234 -11.22 -8.08 0.11
N PHE A 235 -12.17 -7.72 -0.72
CA PHE A 235 -12.52 -8.44 -1.94
C PHE A 235 -12.21 -7.57 -3.15
N ILE A 236 -11.58 -8.14 -4.17
CA ILE A 236 -11.38 -7.50 -5.46
C ILE A 236 -12.19 -8.26 -6.48
N VAL A 237 -13.13 -7.58 -7.14
CA VAL A 237 -13.93 -8.15 -8.21
C VAL A 237 -13.76 -7.32 -9.47
N THR A 238 -13.44 -8.00 -10.57
CA THR A 238 -13.35 -7.38 -11.91
C THR A 238 -14.50 -7.85 -12.78
N PHE A 239 -15.01 -6.94 -13.59
CA PHE A 239 -16.16 -7.18 -14.44
C PHE A 239 -15.74 -7.86 -15.75
N LYS A 240 -16.56 -8.79 -16.23
CA LYS A 240 -16.38 -9.44 -17.53
C LYS A 240 -17.06 -8.66 -18.66
N LYS A 241 -18.21 -8.05 -18.33
CA LYS A 241 -19.09 -7.28 -19.21
C LYS A 241 -19.89 -6.31 -18.33
N LYS A 242 -20.81 -5.55 -18.92
CA LYS A 242 -21.69 -4.60 -18.20
C LYS A 242 -20.92 -3.52 -17.43
N PHE A 243 -19.75 -3.13 -17.93
CA PHE A 243 -18.90 -2.12 -17.31
C PHE A 243 -19.66 -0.81 -17.07
N PRO A 244 -19.46 -0.14 -15.91
CA PRO A 244 -19.98 1.20 -15.67
C PRO A 244 -19.63 2.16 -16.81
N HIS A 245 -20.62 2.93 -17.26
CA HIS A 245 -20.56 3.84 -18.40
C HIS A 245 -20.19 3.17 -19.74
N LYS A 246 -20.33 1.83 -19.82
CA LYS A 246 -19.91 0.99 -20.95
C LYS A 246 -18.41 1.14 -21.28
N LYS A 247 -17.58 1.43 -20.26
CA LYS A 247 -16.12 1.60 -20.42
C LYS A 247 -15.38 0.45 -19.73
N GLU A 248 -14.71 -0.40 -20.51
CA GLU A 248 -13.93 -1.53 -19.99
C GLU A 248 -12.87 -1.12 -18.93
N LYS A 249 -12.35 0.10 -19.06
CA LYS A 249 -11.41 0.71 -18.12
C LYS A 249 -12.01 0.93 -16.72
N ASN A 250 -13.33 1.00 -16.58
CA ASN A 250 -14.01 0.90 -15.28
C ASN A 250 -14.10 -0.58 -14.88
N MET A 251 -12.95 -1.15 -14.54
CA MET A 251 -12.73 -2.59 -14.62
C MET A 251 -13.29 -3.38 -13.45
N GLY A 252 -13.58 -2.76 -12.30
CA GLY A 252 -13.98 -3.52 -11.12
C GLY A 252 -14.25 -2.72 -9.85
N MET A 253 -14.68 -3.46 -8.84
CA MET A 253 -14.98 -2.97 -7.50
C MET A 253 -14.04 -3.62 -6.49
N VAL A 254 -13.61 -2.85 -5.49
CA VAL A 254 -12.89 -3.37 -4.33
C VAL A 254 -13.81 -3.23 -3.12
N TYR A 255 -14.35 -4.33 -2.60
CA TYR A 255 -15.23 -4.31 -1.44
C TYR A 255 -14.41 -4.45 -0.16
N VAL A 256 -14.54 -3.50 0.76
CA VAL A 256 -13.78 -3.47 2.02
C VAL A 256 -14.75 -3.45 3.18
N VAL A 257 -14.65 -4.42 4.07
CA VAL A 257 -15.44 -4.44 5.31
C VAL A 257 -14.70 -3.64 6.38
N GLY A 258 -15.00 -2.35 6.47
CA GLY A 258 -14.39 -1.46 7.46
C GLY A 258 -14.85 -1.78 8.89
N PRO A 259 -14.01 -1.53 9.92
CA PRO A 259 -14.43 -1.64 11.32
C PRO A 259 -15.57 -0.65 11.61
N LYS A 260 -16.50 -1.06 12.48
CA LYS A 260 -17.60 -0.21 12.95
C LYS A 260 -17.26 0.32 14.33
N GLY A 261 -17.13 1.63 14.49
CA GLY A 261 -16.72 2.29 15.73
C GLY A 261 -17.52 1.87 16.95
N LYS A 262 -18.83 1.66 16.81
CA LYS A 262 -19.70 1.16 17.91
C LYS A 262 -19.29 -0.21 18.48
N ASN A 263 -18.45 -0.97 17.76
CA ASN A 263 -17.95 -2.28 18.18
C ASN A 263 -16.59 -2.20 18.92
N PHE A 264 -16.12 -0.99 19.21
CA PHE A 264 -14.86 -0.71 19.91
C PHE A 264 -15.13 0.18 21.12
N SER A 265 -14.47 -0.12 22.23
CA SER A 265 -14.59 0.64 23.47
C SER A 265 -13.73 1.91 23.49
N SER A 266 -12.59 1.86 22.80
CA SER A 266 -11.66 2.98 22.69
C SER A 266 -11.58 3.48 21.24
N VAL A 267 -11.25 4.75 21.09
CA VAL A 267 -11.05 5.35 19.77
C VAL A 267 -9.74 4.86 19.16
N GLU A 268 -8.75 4.58 20.00
CA GLU A 268 -7.45 4.05 19.63
C GLU A 268 -7.59 2.66 18.98
N ASP A 269 -8.29 1.71 19.63
CA ASP A 269 -8.50 0.36 19.07
C ASP A 269 -9.27 0.42 17.74
N PHE A 270 -10.22 1.35 17.62
CA PHE A 270 -10.95 1.57 16.39
C PHE A 270 -10.03 2.09 15.27
N LEU A 271 -9.21 3.09 15.55
CA LEU A 271 -8.28 3.69 14.59
C LEU A 271 -7.16 2.71 14.19
N ASP A 272 -6.72 1.85 15.10
CA ASP A 272 -5.79 0.75 14.81
C ASP A 272 -6.44 -0.30 13.91
N ALA A 273 -7.70 -0.67 14.16
CA ALA A 273 -8.44 -1.56 13.27
C ALA A 273 -8.66 -0.96 11.87
N VAL A 274 -8.87 0.36 11.76
CA VAL A 274 -8.94 1.07 10.47
C VAL A 274 -7.59 0.98 9.76
N HIS A 275 -6.49 1.20 10.49
CA HIS A 275 -5.14 1.10 9.98
C HIS A 275 -4.84 -0.29 9.42
N GLU A 276 -5.11 -1.35 10.18
CA GLU A 276 -4.90 -2.74 9.75
C GLU A 276 -5.77 -3.12 8.54
N THR A 277 -7.01 -2.63 8.49
CA THR A 277 -7.88 -2.81 7.32
C THR A 277 -7.29 -2.14 6.07
N ALA A 278 -6.74 -0.94 6.22
CA ALA A 278 -6.12 -0.20 5.12
C ALA A 278 -4.81 -0.84 4.64
N GLU A 279 -4.01 -1.39 5.56
CA GLU A 279 -2.85 -2.22 5.23
C GLU A 279 -3.25 -3.45 4.42
N ASN A 280 -4.31 -4.15 4.85
CA ASN A 280 -4.80 -5.32 4.16
C ASN A 280 -5.35 -4.99 2.76
N LEU A 281 -6.05 -3.86 2.63
CA LEU A 281 -6.50 -3.30 1.36
C LEU A 281 -5.32 -3.09 0.41
N MET A 282 -4.30 -2.35 0.85
CA MET A 282 -3.15 -2.08 -0.01
C MET A 282 -2.41 -3.35 -0.41
N THR A 283 -2.31 -4.30 0.52
CA THR A 283 -1.69 -5.60 0.26
C THR A 283 -2.47 -6.40 -0.77
N ALA A 284 -3.80 -6.45 -0.68
CA ALA A 284 -4.66 -7.11 -1.67
C ALA A 284 -4.52 -6.48 -3.07
N LEU A 285 -4.46 -5.14 -3.16
CA LEU A 285 -4.22 -4.43 -4.42
C LEU A 285 -2.86 -4.79 -5.03
N CYS A 286 -1.81 -4.85 -4.19
CA CYS A 286 -0.47 -5.26 -4.62
C CYS A 286 -0.42 -6.74 -5.02
N ASP A 287 -1.11 -7.61 -4.30
CA ASP A 287 -1.19 -9.05 -4.60
C ASP A 287 -1.86 -9.24 -5.97
N TYR A 288 -3.01 -8.60 -6.22
CA TYR A 288 -3.70 -8.65 -7.51
C TYR A 288 -2.77 -8.27 -8.68
N ASN A 289 -2.14 -7.10 -8.61
CA ASN A 289 -1.24 -6.64 -9.67
C ASN A 289 0.04 -7.49 -9.76
N GLY A 290 0.48 -8.08 -8.65
CA GLY A 290 1.57 -9.04 -8.61
C GLY A 290 1.25 -10.33 -9.35
N LEU A 291 0.04 -10.89 -9.15
CA LEU A 291 -0.46 -12.06 -9.86
C LEU A 291 -0.56 -11.80 -11.37
N VAL A 292 -1.05 -10.61 -11.77
CA VAL A 292 -1.07 -10.20 -13.19
C VAL A 292 0.35 -10.14 -13.75
N LYS A 293 1.27 -9.47 -13.06
CA LYS A 293 2.65 -9.29 -13.53
C LYS A 293 3.40 -10.61 -13.68
N ARG A 294 3.14 -11.60 -12.83
CA ARG A 294 3.75 -12.93 -12.89
C ARG A 294 3.01 -13.88 -13.84
N GLU A 295 1.99 -13.39 -14.56
CA GLU A 295 1.15 -14.16 -15.47
C GLU A 295 0.43 -15.34 -14.81
N GLU A 296 0.31 -15.34 -13.47
CA GLU A 296 -0.48 -16.33 -12.72
C GLU A 296 -1.98 -16.15 -12.97
N ILE A 297 -2.38 -14.95 -13.39
CA ILE A 297 -3.73 -14.65 -13.91
C ILE A 297 -3.62 -13.89 -15.24
N LYS A 298 -4.35 -14.34 -16.26
CA LYS A 298 -4.43 -13.67 -17.56
C LYS A 298 -5.42 -12.50 -17.50
N HIS A 299 -4.98 -11.39 -16.91
CA HIS A 299 -5.79 -10.19 -16.73
C HIS A 299 -4.99 -8.91 -17.02
N VAL A 300 -5.71 -7.79 -17.19
CA VAL A 300 -5.09 -6.45 -17.22
C VAL A 300 -4.75 -5.98 -15.80
N ARG A 301 -3.67 -5.21 -15.69
CA ARG A 301 -3.23 -4.62 -14.43
C ARG A 301 -4.17 -3.47 -14.03
N MET A 302 -4.46 -3.35 -12.73
CA MET A 302 -5.12 -2.17 -12.18
C MET A 302 -4.12 -1.01 -12.13
N ASN A 303 -4.43 0.07 -12.84
CA ASN A 303 -3.60 1.27 -12.84
C ASN A 303 -3.93 2.17 -11.66
N THR A 304 -5.22 2.35 -11.36
CA THR A 304 -5.69 3.26 -10.30
C THR A 304 -6.76 2.59 -9.44
N CYS A 305 -6.73 2.87 -8.14
CA CYS A 305 -7.78 2.49 -7.21
C CYS A 305 -8.32 3.76 -6.53
N ARG A 306 -9.63 4.01 -6.70
CA ARG A 306 -10.32 5.12 -6.03
C ARG A 306 -10.68 4.69 -4.60
N ILE A 307 -10.15 5.38 -3.60
CA ILE A 307 -10.31 5.06 -2.18
C ILE A 307 -11.31 6.04 -1.56
N CYS A 308 -12.37 5.53 -0.95
CA CYS A 308 -13.30 6.32 -0.15
C CYS A 308 -12.89 6.32 1.33
N LEU A 309 -13.51 7.20 2.13
CA LEU A 309 -13.31 7.27 3.58
C LEU A 309 -14.13 6.15 4.28
N PHE A 310 -13.77 4.89 4.03
CA PHE A 310 -14.42 3.77 4.71
C PHE A 310 -14.24 3.91 6.22
N SER A 311 -15.26 3.51 6.99
CA SER A 311 -15.32 3.73 8.45
C SER A 311 -15.33 5.21 8.89
N GLY A 312 -15.41 6.19 7.98
CA GLY A 312 -15.40 7.62 8.35
C GLY A 312 -16.76 8.30 8.47
N GLN A 313 -17.85 7.61 8.13
CA GLN A 313 -19.21 8.14 8.17
C GLN A 313 -20.07 7.38 9.21
N ALA A 314 -21.10 6.65 8.77
CA ALA A 314 -22.00 5.88 9.66
C ALA A 314 -21.29 4.84 10.55
N PHE A 315 -20.08 4.41 10.16
CA PHE A 315 -19.27 3.44 10.90
C PHE A 315 -18.16 4.10 11.74
N LYS A 316 -18.09 5.43 11.80
CA LYS A 316 -17.09 6.14 12.58
C LYS A 316 -17.35 5.99 14.08
N HIS A 317 -16.30 5.85 14.88
CA HIS A 317 -16.40 5.95 16.33
C HIS A 317 -16.84 7.37 16.74
N SER A 318 -17.68 7.50 17.77
CA SER A 318 -18.23 8.79 18.21
C SER A 318 -17.14 9.83 18.55
N ASN A 319 -16.05 9.35 19.13
CA ASN A 319 -14.90 10.16 19.54
C ASN A 319 -13.82 10.34 18.45
N ALA A 320 -13.97 9.72 17.27
CA ALA A 320 -13.02 9.91 16.17
C ALA A 320 -13.46 11.07 15.26
N SER A 321 -12.52 11.84 14.74
CA SER A 321 -12.78 12.74 13.61
C SER A 321 -12.64 11.99 12.28
N LYS A 322 -13.17 12.57 11.19
CA LYS A 322 -12.92 12.04 9.83
C LYS A 322 -11.44 12.11 9.45
N LEU A 323 -10.76 13.15 9.92
CA LEU A 323 -9.34 13.36 9.73
C LEU A 323 -8.53 12.22 10.39
N ASP A 324 -8.90 11.79 11.60
CA ASP A 324 -8.22 10.67 12.27
C ASP A 324 -8.37 9.37 11.48
N VAL A 325 -9.58 9.09 11.00
CA VAL A 325 -9.84 7.92 10.12
C VAL A 325 -9.02 8.02 8.84
N ALA A 326 -8.97 9.20 8.19
CA ALA A 326 -8.18 9.42 6.97
C ALA A 326 -6.67 9.20 7.22
N LYS A 327 -6.15 9.66 8.36
CA LYS A 327 -4.76 9.42 8.79
C LYS A 327 -4.49 7.93 8.99
N SER A 328 -5.36 7.20 9.69
CA SER A 328 -5.24 5.75 9.88
C SER A 328 -5.25 5.01 8.54
N ILE A 329 -6.14 5.38 7.62
CA ILE A 329 -6.18 4.80 6.28
C ILE A 329 -4.88 5.05 5.53
N LEU A 330 -4.40 6.30 5.46
CA LEU A 330 -3.16 6.64 4.74
C LEU A 330 -1.95 5.91 5.33
N ASN A 331 -1.85 5.84 6.65
CA ASN A 331 -0.76 5.16 7.33
C ASN A 331 -0.80 3.64 7.07
N GLY A 332 -1.98 3.01 7.15
CA GLY A 332 -2.12 1.59 6.85
C GLY A 332 -1.82 1.28 5.38
N LEU A 333 -2.32 2.09 4.44
CA LEU A 333 -1.96 2.00 3.02
C LEU A 333 -0.44 2.09 2.82
N ALA A 334 0.26 2.97 3.56
CA ALA A 334 1.71 3.10 3.48
C ALA A 334 2.43 1.83 3.98
N VAL A 335 1.91 1.15 5.02
CA VAL A 335 2.47 -0.12 5.51
C VAL A 335 2.36 -1.22 4.45
N GLY A 336 1.18 -1.39 3.84
CA GLY A 336 0.95 -2.39 2.80
C GLY A 336 1.52 -2.04 1.42
N TYR A 337 2.06 -0.83 1.24
CA TYR A 337 2.60 -0.36 -0.04
C TYR A 337 3.80 -1.18 -0.50
N ARG A 338 3.76 -1.65 -1.75
CA ARG A 338 4.90 -2.29 -2.43
C ARG A 338 5.17 -1.56 -3.75
N HIS A 339 6.38 -1.01 -3.90
CA HIS A 339 6.77 -0.35 -5.14
C HIS A 339 6.80 -1.33 -6.30
N GLY A 340 6.17 -0.98 -7.42
CA GLY A 340 6.07 -1.85 -8.59
C GLY A 340 4.66 -2.39 -8.80
N PRO A 341 4.09 -3.24 -7.92
CA PRO A 341 2.73 -3.75 -8.08
C PRO A 341 1.63 -2.79 -7.59
N SER A 342 1.91 -1.85 -6.69
CA SER A 342 0.92 -0.84 -6.26
C SER A 342 0.22 -0.15 -7.44
N PRO A 343 -1.12 -0.03 -7.45
CA PRO A 343 -1.80 0.95 -8.30
C PRO A 343 -1.49 2.37 -7.80
N ARG A 344 -1.85 3.39 -8.58
CA ARG A 344 -1.98 4.75 -8.06
C ARG A 344 -3.24 4.84 -7.20
N LEU A 345 -3.17 5.65 -6.15
CA LEU A 345 -4.25 5.87 -5.23
C LEU A 345 -4.93 7.19 -5.59
N ASN A 346 -6.24 7.13 -5.79
CA ASN A 346 -7.07 8.30 -6.04
C ASN A 346 -8.06 8.44 -4.90
N PHE A 347 -7.87 9.40 -4.02
CA PHE A 347 -8.73 9.58 -2.85
C PHE A 347 -9.98 10.36 -3.23
N ALA A 348 -11.15 9.78 -2.98
CA ALA A 348 -12.43 10.45 -3.17
C ALA A 348 -12.53 11.68 -2.26
N TYR A 349 -13.25 12.70 -2.71
CA TYR A 349 -13.47 13.90 -1.91
C TYR A 349 -14.41 13.60 -0.75
N ASP A 350 -13.96 13.88 0.46
CA ASP A 350 -14.76 13.88 1.69
C ASP A 350 -14.27 15.05 2.55
N GLU A 351 -14.79 16.25 2.31
CA GLU A 351 -14.44 17.46 3.08
C GLU A 351 -12.92 17.73 3.14
N ASN A 352 -12.18 17.41 2.07
CA ASN A 352 -10.71 17.48 1.99
C ASN A 352 -9.91 16.64 3.01
N VAL A 353 -10.54 15.77 3.81
CA VAL A 353 -9.85 15.11 4.93
C VAL A 353 -8.66 14.26 4.52
N PHE A 354 -8.69 13.65 3.33
CA PHE A 354 -7.54 12.89 2.81
C PHE A 354 -6.37 13.81 2.42
N LYS A 355 -6.66 14.97 1.84
CA LYS A 355 -5.65 15.96 1.45
C LYS A 355 -4.96 16.52 2.70
N ASP A 356 -5.76 16.85 3.72
CA ASP A 356 -5.27 17.36 5.00
C ASP A 356 -4.46 16.28 5.74
N ALA A 357 -4.99 15.06 5.82
CA ALA A 357 -4.29 13.93 6.41
C ALA A 357 -2.95 13.64 5.73
N TRP A 358 -2.87 13.72 4.40
CA TRP A 358 -1.63 13.55 3.65
C TRP A 358 -0.58 14.60 4.02
N ILE A 359 -0.97 15.88 4.04
CA ILE A 359 -0.06 16.98 4.39
C ILE A 359 0.42 16.81 5.85
N GLU A 360 -0.48 16.50 6.78
CA GLU A 360 -0.14 16.35 8.19
C GLU A 360 0.77 15.15 8.47
N THR A 361 0.49 14.00 7.84
CA THR A 361 1.25 12.75 8.06
C THR A 361 2.58 12.74 7.34
N THR A 362 2.66 13.33 6.15
CA THR A 362 3.86 13.20 5.30
C THR A 362 4.71 14.46 5.23
N GLY A 363 4.13 15.63 5.53
CA GLY A 363 4.76 16.93 5.30
C GLY A 363 4.94 17.28 3.82
N LEU A 364 4.34 16.51 2.90
CA LEU A 364 4.50 16.69 1.46
C LEU A 364 3.32 17.49 0.89
N GLN A 365 3.61 18.44 0.01
CA GLN A 365 2.58 19.13 -0.76
C GLN A 365 1.90 18.17 -1.75
N VAL A 366 0.64 18.46 -2.06
CA VAL A 366 -0.11 17.73 -3.07
C VAL A 366 0.28 18.27 -4.44
N PHE A 367 0.85 17.40 -5.28
CA PHE A 367 1.14 17.74 -6.67
C PHE A 367 -0.15 17.72 -7.48
N ASN A 368 -0.60 18.89 -7.93
CA ASN A 368 -1.66 18.98 -8.92
C ASN A 368 -1.04 18.72 -10.31
N HIS A 369 -1.31 17.55 -10.89
CA HIS A 369 -0.81 17.20 -12.23
C HIS A 369 -1.30 18.12 -13.38
N ASN A 370 -2.16 19.11 -13.09
CA ASN A 370 -2.70 20.06 -14.05
C ASN A 370 -1.91 21.37 -14.16
N GLU A 371 -0.89 21.60 -13.35
CA GLU A 371 0.09 22.65 -13.62
C GLU A 371 1.05 22.13 -14.69
N LYS A 372 0.61 22.22 -15.95
CA LYS A 372 1.55 22.25 -17.07
C LYS A 372 2.53 23.39 -16.79
N GLU A 373 3.82 23.06 -16.78
CA GLU A 373 4.92 24.02 -16.88
C GLU A 373 4.51 25.11 -17.89
N GLN A 374 4.25 26.33 -17.37
CA GLN A 374 4.23 27.55 -18.16
C GLN A 374 5.66 28.06 -18.31
#